data_AF-A0A7J6THU3-F1
#
_entry.id   AF-A0A7J6THU3-F1
#
_cell.length_a   1.000
_cell.length_b   1.000
_cell.length_c   1.000
_cell.angle_alpha   90.00
_cell.angle_beta   90.00
_cell.angle_gamma   90.00
#
_symmetry.space_group_name_H-M   'P 1'
#
loop_
_entity.id
_entity.type
_entity.pdbx_description
1 polymer ?
#
loop_
_entity_poly.entity_id
_entity_poly.type
_entity_poly.pdbx_seq_one_letter_code
_entity_poly.pdbx_strand_id
1 'polypeptide(L)'
;GLNDAERVSLCRPRPPTAKQLALVHECVTRGLIDHIACKSTLDSRSYLTRNHMVVYIHRESLYYRRRPSEFAYTEIVKASDSRGKNVARTCVAVDTEFLARLECPELIKRGSPLKMPPPFYSPSNDRVTAHFTPMYIPLEMPLPTVGIELSALDPLGLKVFACAILQGKVFPKLMKYRSSLSSEPTLEHTRLLPMVESLRRCRCGSRRQLEKVWLDSPDVLRIECESWYKKLAHKAIERMWPPVD
;
A
#
# COMPACT_ATOMS: atom_id res chain seq x y z
N GLY A 1 15.42 13.78 -46.39
CA GLY A 1 15.24 12.62 -45.51
C GLY A 1 16.44 12.52 -44.59
N LEU A 2 16.23 12.22 -43.31
CA LEU A 2 17.31 12.05 -42.34
C LEU A 2 18.29 10.98 -42.84
N ASN A 3 19.59 11.23 -42.74
CA ASN A 3 20.62 10.26 -43.12
C ASN A 3 20.66 9.10 -42.10
N ASP A 4 21.27 7.96 -42.48
CA ASP A 4 21.26 6.76 -41.63
C ASP A 4 21.97 6.96 -40.29
N ALA A 5 22.95 7.87 -40.20
CA ALA A 5 23.63 8.21 -38.95
C ALA A 5 22.71 8.98 -37.98
N GLU A 6 21.91 9.91 -38.50
CA GLU A 6 20.90 10.66 -37.73
C GLU A 6 19.79 9.72 -37.22
N ARG A 7 19.35 8.77 -38.06
CA ARG A 7 18.40 7.72 -37.65
C ARG A 7 18.96 6.81 -36.55
N VAL A 8 20.22 6.39 -36.66
CA VAL A 8 20.89 5.59 -35.62
C VAL A 8 21.08 6.39 -34.33
N SER A 9 21.34 7.71 -34.42
CA SER A 9 21.47 8.59 -33.25
C SER A 9 20.14 8.77 -32.50
N LEU A 10 19.01 8.83 -33.22
CA LEU A 10 17.66 8.91 -32.67
C LEU A 10 17.23 7.61 -31.96
N CYS A 11 17.76 6.47 -32.41
CA CYS A 11 17.52 5.15 -31.82
C CYS A 11 18.42 4.83 -30.62
N ARG A 12 19.39 5.69 -30.27
CA ARG A 12 20.23 5.48 -29.08
C ARG A 12 19.51 6.01 -27.84
N PRO A 13 19.21 5.16 -26.85
CA PRO A 13 18.63 5.65 -25.61
C PRO A 13 19.61 6.61 -24.93
N ARG A 14 19.08 7.74 -24.45
CA ARG A 14 19.85 8.64 -23.58
C ARG A 14 20.06 7.97 -22.21
N PRO A 15 21.12 8.34 -21.47
CA PRO A 15 21.27 7.89 -20.09
C PRO A 15 19.99 8.16 -19.28
N PRO A 16 19.51 7.18 -18.49
CA PRO A 16 18.27 7.33 -17.76
C PRO A 16 18.41 8.40 -16.66
N THR A 17 17.33 9.15 -16.45
CA THR A 17 17.17 10.00 -15.26
C THR A 17 17.04 9.16 -13.99
N ALA A 18 17.24 9.76 -12.82
CA ALA A 18 17.07 9.07 -11.53
C ALA A 18 15.66 8.47 -11.37
N LYS A 19 14.62 9.18 -11.84
CA LYS A 19 13.24 8.69 -11.82
C LYS A 19 13.04 7.47 -12.73
N GLN A 20 13.61 7.51 -13.93
CA GLN A 20 13.56 6.36 -14.86
C GLN A 20 14.31 5.17 -14.30
N LEU A 21 15.47 5.39 -13.67
CA LEU A 21 16.25 4.32 -13.04
C LEU A 21 15.47 3.67 -11.90
N ALA A 22 14.81 4.46 -11.05
CA ALA A 22 13.95 3.94 -9.98
C ALA A 22 12.81 3.09 -10.55
N LEU A 23 12.11 3.57 -11.59
CA LEU A 23 11.05 2.80 -12.26
C LEU A 23 11.57 1.50 -12.88
N VAL A 24 12.73 1.52 -13.53
CA VAL A 24 13.36 0.30 -14.08
C VAL A 24 13.69 -0.68 -12.95
N HIS A 25 14.23 -0.18 -11.83
CA HIS A 25 14.51 -0.99 -10.65
C HIS A 25 13.24 -1.65 -10.10
N GLU A 26 12.17 -0.89 -9.94
CA GLU A 26 10.85 -1.40 -9.54
C GLU A 26 10.32 -2.49 -10.49
N CYS A 27 10.40 -2.26 -11.81
CA CYS A 27 10.00 -3.24 -12.81
C CYS A 27 10.81 -4.54 -12.71
N VAL A 28 12.13 -4.44 -12.56
CA VAL A 28 13.03 -5.59 -12.43
C VAL A 28 12.75 -6.35 -11.13
N THR A 29 12.64 -5.65 -9.99
CA THR A 29 12.30 -6.26 -8.71
C THR A 29 10.94 -6.96 -8.75
N ARG A 30 9.94 -6.37 -9.42
CA ARG A 30 8.63 -6.98 -9.61
C ARG A 30 8.68 -8.23 -10.49
N GLY A 31 9.47 -8.19 -11.56
CA GLY A 31 9.65 -9.34 -12.46
C GLY A 31 10.45 -10.49 -11.85
N LEU A 32 11.30 -10.19 -10.87
CA LEU A 32 12.17 -11.16 -10.17
C LEU A 32 11.74 -11.35 -8.70
N ILE A 33 10.48 -11.07 -8.37
CA ILE A 33 9.97 -11.16 -7.01
C ILE A 33 10.08 -12.57 -6.44
N ASP A 34 10.10 -13.58 -7.32
CA ASP A 34 10.30 -14.98 -6.97
C ASP A 34 11.76 -15.39 -6.81
N HIS A 35 12.67 -14.62 -7.40
CA HIS A 35 14.11 -14.81 -7.35
C HIS A 35 14.77 -13.81 -6.41
N ILE A 36 14.27 -13.73 -5.17
CA ILE A 36 14.89 -12.95 -4.09
C ILE A 36 15.73 -13.88 -3.21
N ALA A 37 16.92 -13.42 -2.84
CA ALA A 37 17.80 -14.07 -1.87
C ALA A 37 18.10 -13.12 -0.70
N CYS A 38 18.09 -13.65 0.52
CA CYS A 38 18.35 -12.90 1.75
C CYS A 38 19.61 -13.41 2.44
N LYS A 39 20.30 -12.56 3.21
CA LYS A 39 21.50 -12.98 3.96
C LYS A 39 21.22 -14.22 4.82
N SER A 40 22.11 -15.18 4.75
CA SER A 40 22.07 -16.38 5.57
C SER A 40 22.72 -16.14 6.93
N THR A 41 22.33 -16.95 7.93
CA THR A 41 23.01 -17.03 9.22
C THR A 41 24.26 -17.92 9.19
N LEU A 42 24.46 -18.69 8.11
CA LEU A 42 25.55 -19.66 7.99
C LEU A 42 26.92 -19.01 7.79
N ASP A 43 27.00 -17.97 6.97
CA ASP A 43 28.22 -17.22 6.67
C ASP A 43 27.87 -15.78 6.27
N SER A 44 28.74 -14.85 6.64
CA SER A 44 28.71 -13.42 6.26
C SER A 44 28.53 -13.13 4.77
N ARG A 45 28.91 -14.06 3.89
CA ARG A 45 28.89 -13.90 2.43
C ARG A 45 27.81 -14.70 1.72
N SER A 46 27.09 -15.55 2.44
CA SER A 46 26.11 -16.46 1.87
C SER A 46 24.69 -15.92 2.01
N TYR A 47 23.84 -16.36 1.08
CA TYR A 47 22.44 -15.97 0.99
C TYR A 47 21.59 -17.22 0.83
N LEU A 48 20.36 -17.16 1.31
CA LEU A 48 19.35 -18.20 1.14
C LEU A 48 18.35 -17.76 0.08
N THR A 49 18.04 -18.67 -0.83
CA THR A 49 16.96 -18.52 -1.80
C THR A 49 15.69 -19.20 -1.29
N ARG A 50 14.55 -18.98 -1.97
CA ARG A 50 13.26 -19.63 -1.68
C ARG A 50 13.36 -21.14 -1.46
N ASN A 51 14.25 -21.83 -2.15
CA ASN A 51 14.40 -23.29 -2.04
C ASN A 51 15.40 -23.69 -0.94
N HIS A 52 15.70 -22.79 0.00
CA HIS A 52 16.73 -22.93 1.03
C HIS A 52 18.12 -23.25 0.48
N MET A 53 18.38 -22.91 -0.79
CA MET A 53 19.68 -23.11 -1.40
C MET A 53 20.63 -22.00 -0.96
N VAL A 54 21.81 -22.40 -0.46
CA VAL A 54 22.88 -21.46 -0.13
C VAL A 54 23.55 -21.00 -1.43
N VAL A 55 23.54 -19.70 -1.66
CA VAL A 55 24.13 -19.06 -2.84
C VAL A 55 25.07 -17.92 -2.44
N TYR A 56 25.99 -17.57 -3.33
CA TYR A 56 26.90 -16.44 -3.17
C TYR A 56 26.76 -15.49 -4.36
N ILE A 57 26.96 -14.19 -4.16
CA ILE A 57 26.99 -13.25 -5.30
C ILE A 57 28.19 -13.56 -6.20
N HIS A 58 27.97 -13.69 -7.52
CA HIS A 58 29.03 -13.90 -8.51
C HIS A 58 30.04 -12.74 -8.53
N ARG A 59 31.32 -13.03 -8.80
CA ARG A 59 32.43 -12.05 -8.74
C ARG A 59 32.30 -10.86 -9.69
N GLU A 60 31.60 -11.03 -10.80
CA GLU A 60 31.37 -9.98 -11.81
C GLU A 60 30.18 -9.06 -11.46
N SER A 61 29.38 -9.44 -10.47
CA SER A 61 28.28 -8.58 -10.03
C SER A 61 28.83 -7.33 -9.33
N LEU A 62 28.23 -6.17 -9.62
CA LEU A 62 28.53 -4.91 -8.93
C LEU A 62 28.31 -5.01 -7.40
N TYR A 63 27.48 -5.95 -6.96
CA TYR A 63 27.19 -6.19 -5.55
C TYR A 63 28.14 -7.18 -4.87
N TYR A 64 29.13 -7.74 -5.59
CA TYR A 64 30.10 -8.68 -5.01
C TYR A 64 30.84 -8.12 -3.79
N ARG A 65 31.13 -6.82 -3.79
CA ARG A 65 31.76 -6.14 -2.64
C ARG A 65 30.74 -5.48 -1.71
N ARG A 66 29.66 -4.91 -2.25
CA ARG A 66 28.66 -4.15 -1.49
C ARG A 66 27.80 -5.01 -0.56
N ARG A 67 27.50 -6.26 -0.94
CA ARG A 67 26.78 -7.26 -0.11
C ARG A 67 25.50 -6.70 0.54
N PRO A 68 24.46 -6.37 -0.27
CA PRO A 68 23.17 -5.94 0.26
C PRO A 68 22.58 -7.03 1.15
N SER A 69 21.65 -6.66 2.03
CA SER A 69 20.90 -7.61 2.88
C SER A 69 20.06 -8.56 2.04
N GLU A 70 19.41 -8.02 1.01
CA GLU A 70 18.60 -8.76 0.05
C GLU A 70 18.92 -8.34 -1.38
N PHE A 71 18.85 -9.29 -2.31
CA PHE A 71 18.93 -8.99 -3.74
C PHE A 71 18.04 -9.92 -4.56
N ALA A 72 17.58 -9.40 -5.70
CA ALA A 72 16.96 -10.18 -6.76
C ALA A 72 18.05 -10.69 -7.73
N TYR A 73 17.85 -11.86 -8.32
CA TYR A 73 18.78 -12.47 -9.26
C TYR A 73 18.07 -13.08 -10.47
N THR A 74 18.78 -13.25 -11.58
CA THR A 74 18.21 -13.87 -12.79
C THR A 74 18.41 -15.37 -12.81
N GLU A 75 19.61 -15.84 -12.46
CA GLU A 75 19.99 -17.25 -12.52
C GLU A 75 20.99 -17.61 -11.41
N ILE A 76 21.03 -18.91 -11.10
CA ILE A 76 22.02 -19.52 -10.21
C ILE A 76 22.83 -20.50 -11.06
N VAL A 77 24.14 -20.33 -11.07
CA VAL A 77 25.07 -21.23 -11.77
C VAL A 77 26.06 -21.82 -10.78
N LYS A 78 26.70 -22.94 -11.11
CA LYS A 78 27.85 -23.43 -10.35
C LYS A 78 29.08 -22.63 -10.73
N ALA A 79 29.85 -22.18 -9.74
CA ALA A 79 31.12 -21.54 -9.97
C ALA A 79 32.08 -22.52 -10.65
N SER A 80 32.90 -22.02 -11.57
CA SER A 80 33.94 -22.78 -12.25
C SER A 80 35.17 -23.06 -11.38
N ASP A 81 35.14 -22.67 -10.10
CA ASP A 81 36.23 -22.94 -9.18
C ASP A 81 36.16 -24.37 -8.64
N SER A 82 37.25 -24.87 -8.06
CA SER A 82 37.35 -26.24 -7.52
C SER A 82 36.33 -26.56 -6.42
N ARG A 83 35.65 -25.54 -5.88
CA ARG A 83 34.64 -25.69 -4.82
C ARG A 83 33.21 -25.79 -5.35
N GLY A 84 32.97 -25.51 -6.63
CA GLY A 84 31.67 -25.71 -7.28
C GLY A 84 30.49 -25.01 -6.60
N LYS A 85 30.73 -23.87 -5.93
CA LYS A 85 29.72 -23.16 -5.14
C LYS A 85 28.59 -22.63 -6.03
N ASN A 86 27.35 -22.66 -5.54
CA ASN A 86 26.24 -21.99 -6.23
C ASN A 86 26.41 -20.48 -6.16
N VAL A 87 26.38 -19.81 -7.31
CA VAL A 87 26.57 -18.36 -7.43
C VAL A 87 25.43 -17.72 -8.22
N ALA A 88 24.88 -16.64 -7.68
CA ALA A 88 23.83 -15.86 -8.32
C ALA A 88 24.42 -14.83 -9.29
N ARG A 89 23.83 -14.74 -10.49
CA ARG A 89 24.21 -13.77 -11.53
C ARG A 89 23.17 -12.66 -11.68
N THR A 90 23.64 -11.56 -12.26
CA THR A 90 22.83 -10.35 -12.54
C THR A 90 22.02 -9.93 -11.31
N CYS A 91 22.73 -9.60 -10.23
CA CYS A 91 22.09 -9.25 -8.97
C CYS A 91 21.66 -7.79 -8.97
N VAL A 92 20.49 -7.52 -8.41
CA VAL A 92 19.96 -6.18 -8.17
C VAL A 92 19.54 -6.10 -6.71
N ALA A 93 19.99 -5.07 -5.98
CA ALA A 93 19.55 -4.90 -4.59
C ALA A 93 18.03 -4.75 -4.53
N VAL A 94 17.38 -5.23 -3.47
CA VAL A 94 15.93 -5.09 -3.33
C VAL A 94 15.62 -3.87 -2.46
N ASP A 95 14.71 -3.03 -2.93
CA ASP A 95 14.05 -2.03 -2.09
C ASP A 95 12.93 -2.74 -1.32
N THR A 96 13.15 -2.96 -0.02
CA THR A 96 12.19 -3.67 0.83
C THR A 96 10.94 -2.85 1.15
N GLU A 97 11.00 -1.52 1.06
CA GLU A 97 9.84 -0.64 1.22
C GLU A 97 8.93 -0.72 0.00
N PHE A 98 9.53 -0.73 -1.21
CA PHE A 98 8.79 -1.02 -2.44
C PHE A 98 8.18 -2.42 -2.40
N LEU A 99 8.97 -3.44 -2.02
CA LEU A 99 8.50 -4.82 -1.91
C LEU A 99 7.31 -4.92 -0.94
N ALA A 100 7.36 -4.26 0.21
CA ALA A 100 6.28 -4.24 1.20
C ALA A 100 4.95 -3.69 0.66
N ARG A 101 4.99 -2.81 -0.36
CA ARG A 101 3.79 -2.23 -0.99
C ARG A 101 3.26 -3.08 -2.15
N LEU A 102 3.99 -4.07 -2.64
CA LEU A 102 3.56 -4.88 -3.77
C LEU A 102 2.36 -5.76 -3.42
N GLU A 103 1.39 -5.80 -4.33
CA GLU A 103 0.26 -6.71 -4.26
C GLU A 103 0.62 -8.03 -4.96
N CYS A 104 1.14 -8.99 -4.19
CA CYS A 104 1.44 -10.34 -4.65
C CYS A 104 1.16 -11.33 -3.51
N PRO A 105 -0.11 -11.73 -3.28
CA PRO A 105 -0.49 -12.50 -2.09
C PRO A 105 0.18 -13.87 -1.99
N GLU A 106 0.59 -14.45 -3.12
CA GLU A 106 1.31 -15.73 -3.17
C GLU A 106 2.72 -15.64 -2.56
N LEU A 107 3.34 -14.45 -2.60
CA LEU A 107 4.72 -14.25 -2.18
C LEU A 107 4.85 -13.29 -1.00
N ILE A 108 3.85 -12.44 -0.79
CA ILE A 108 3.84 -11.40 0.23
C ILE A 108 2.56 -11.51 1.05
N LYS A 109 2.73 -11.87 2.31
CA LYS A 109 1.66 -11.87 3.30
C LYS A 109 1.57 -10.48 3.94
N ARG A 110 0.53 -9.72 3.61
CA ARG A 110 0.30 -8.36 4.15
C ARG A 110 0.12 -8.33 5.68
N GLY A 111 -0.49 -9.38 6.25
CA GLY A 111 -0.84 -9.42 7.67
C GLY A 111 -2.09 -8.60 8.01
N SER A 112 -2.37 -8.45 9.30
CA SER A 112 -3.46 -7.59 9.80
C SER A 112 -3.02 -6.12 9.87
N PRO A 113 -3.97 -5.17 9.78
CA PRO A 113 -3.68 -3.76 9.98
C PRO A 113 -3.15 -3.52 11.41
N LEU A 114 -2.18 -2.64 11.54
CA LEU A 114 -1.62 -2.24 12.83
C LEU A 114 -2.65 -1.47 13.65
N LYS A 115 -2.60 -1.68 14.98
CA LYS A 115 -3.39 -0.89 15.94
C LYS A 115 -2.76 0.48 16.21
N MET A 116 -1.44 0.58 16.06
CA MET A 116 -0.67 1.80 16.29
C MET A 116 0.42 1.91 15.21
N PRO A 117 0.37 2.94 14.34
CA PRO A 117 -0.72 3.91 14.19
C PRO A 117 -2.03 3.25 13.71
N PRO A 118 -3.21 3.68 14.22
CA PRO A 118 -4.49 3.13 13.76
C PRO A 118 -4.79 3.57 12.33
N PRO A 119 -5.67 2.83 11.61
CA PRO A 119 -6.20 3.27 10.33
C PRO A 119 -6.89 4.63 10.44
N PHE A 120 -6.71 5.49 9.44
CA PHE A 120 -7.27 6.84 9.44
C PHE A 120 -7.66 7.30 8.03
N TYR A 121 -8.63 8.21 7.97
CA TYR A 121 -8.98 8.91 6.74
C TYR A 121 -8.07 10.13 6.56
N SER A 122 -7.46 10.26 5.39
CA SER A 122 -6.63 11.39 4.97
C SER A 122 -7.48 12.37 4.13
N PRO A 123 -7.78 13.58 4.63
CA PRO A 123 -8.53 14.57 3.86
C PRO A 123 -7.80 15.06 2.62
N SER A 124 -6.45 15.12 2.63
CA SER A 124 -5.67 15.57 1.48
C SER A 124 -5.74 14.61 0.31
N ASN A 125 -5.77 13.31 0.59
CA ASN A 125 -5.77 12.26 -0.44
C ASN A 125 -7.18 11.77 -0.77
N ASP A 126 -8.17 12.13 0.06
CA ASP A 126 -9.54 11.58 0.01
C ASP A 126 -9.55 10.03 0.04
N ARG A 127 -8.72 9.47 0.94
CA ARG A 127 -8.50 8.03 1.07
C ARG A 127 -8.33 7.61 2.52
N VAL A 128 -8.66 6.35 2.80
CA VAL A 128 -8.31 5.72 4.07
C VAL A 128 -6.97 5.04 3.93
N THR A 129 -6.09 5.27 4.91
CA THR A 129 -4.77 4.63 4.99
C THR A 129 -4.74 3.73 6.23
N ALA A 130 -4.23 2.51 6.05
CA ALA A 130 -3.90 1.61 7.13
C ALA A 130 -2.44 1.18 7.03
N HIS A 131 -1.83 0.84 8.16
CA HIS A 131 -0.43 0.43 8.20
C HIS A 131 -0.33 -1.07 8.40
N PHE A 132 0.65 -1.69 7.76
CA PHE A 132 0.86 -3.13 7.77
C PHE A 132 2.35 -3.43 7.92
N THR A 133 2.68 -4.58 8.49
CA THR A 133 4.04 -5.14 8.52
C THR A 133 4.02 -6.44 7.72
N PRO A 134 4.24 -6.37 6.40
CA PRO A 134 4.16 -7.54 5.54
C PRO A 134 5.32 -8.50 5.77
N MET A 135 5.21 -9.69 5.20
CA MET A 135 6.25 -10.70 5.20
C MET A 135 6.42 -11.27 3.80
N TYR A 136 7.66 -11.37 3.33
CA TYR A 136 7.99 -12.14 2.15
C TYR A 136 8.03 -13.63 2.53
N ILE A 137 6.96 -14.34 2.14
CA ILE A 137 6.64 -15.72 2.55
C ILE A 137 7.78 -16.70 2.28
N PRO A 138 8.43 -16.71 1.10
CA PRO A 138 9.41 -17.74 0.73
C PRO A 138 10.63 -17.87 1.63
N LEU A 139 10.96 -16.82 2.37
CA LEU A 139 12.12 -16.76 3.26
C LEU A 139 11.72 -16.34 4.68
N GLU A 140 10.42 -16.32 4.98
CA GLU A 140 9.84 -15.81 6.23
C GLU A 140 10.40 -14.44 6.63
N MET A 141 10.73 -13.62 5.64
CA MET A 141 11.45 -12.38 5.85
C MET A 141 10.44 -11.27 6.20
N PRO A 142 10.53 -10.64 7.39
CA PRO A 142 9.71 -9.49 7.71
C PRO A 142 10.10 -8.31 6.80
N LEU A 143 9.09 -7.65 6.24
CA LEU A 143 9.26 -6.44 5.45
C LEU A 143 9.00 -5.21 6.32
N PRO A 144 9.54 -4.03 5.95
CA PRO A 144 9.30 -2.80 6.71
C PRO A 144 7.81 -2.47 6.77
N THR A 145 7.43 -1.80 7.86
CA THR A 145 6.06 -1.30 8.02
C THR A 145 5.77 -0.21 7.01
N VAL A 146 4.67 -0.33 6.27
CA VAL A 146 4.25 0.63 5.25
C VAL A 146 2.80 1.04 5.44
N GLY A 147 2.51 2.32 5.15
CA GLY A 147 1.15 2.82 4.97
C GLY A 147 0.64 2.44 3.59
N ILE A 148 -0.54 1.82 3.53
CA ILE A 148 -1.23 1.41 2.31
C ILE A 148 -2.57 2.12 2.27
N GLU A 149 -2.84 2.81 1.16
CA GLU A 149 -4.16 3.35 0.87
C GLU A 149 -5.10 2.18 0.57
N LEU A 150 -6.18 2.09 1.33
CA LEU A 150 -7.19 1.06 1.16
C LEU A 150 -8.07 1.42 -0.04
N SER A 151 -8.55 0.38 -0.73
CA SER A 151 -9.56 0.56 -1.76
C SER A 151 -10.81 1.22 -1.16
N ALA A 152 -11.53 2.01 -1.94
CA ALA A 152 -12.71 2.74 -1.46
C ALA A 152 -13.80 1.82 -0.87
N LEU A 153 -13.87 0.56 -1.33
CA LEU A 153 -14.86 -0.40 -0.87
C LEU A 153 -14.28 -1.44 0.10
N ASP A 154 -13.05 -1.23 0.58
CA ASP A 154 -12.45 -2.08 1.60
C ASP A 154 -13.33 -2.07 2.87
N PRO A 155 -13.65 -3.24 3.47
CA PRO A 155 -14.52 -3.32 4.64
C PRO A 155 -14.03 -2.52 5.85
N LEU A 156 -12.71 -2.50 6.10
CA LEU A 156 -12.12 -1.67 7.15
C LEU A 156 -12.13 -0.20 6.72
N GLY A 157 -11.79 0.07 5.46
CA GLY A 157 -11.87 1.40 4.85
C GLY A 157 -13.23 2.07 5.07
N LEU A 158 -14.32 1.39 4.78
CA LEU A 158 -15.68 1.91 4.97
C LEU A 158 -16.01 2.22 6.44
N LYS A 159 -15.55 1.38 7.39
CA LYS A 159 -15.71 1.66 8.83
C LYS A 159 -14.95 2.92 9.24
N VAL A 160 -13.69 3.03 8.83
CA VAL A 160 -12.85 4.21 9.14
C VAL A 160 -13.44 5.47 8.52
N PHE A 161 -13.93 5.39 7.29
CA PHE A 161 -14.58 6.49 6.59
C PHE A 161 -15.87 6.92 7.30
N ALA A 162 -16.73 5.97 7.69
CA ALA A 162 -17.94 6.25 8.47
C ALA A 162 -17.63 6.97 9.79
N CYS A 163 -16.66 6.47 10.56
CA CYS A 163 -16.17 7.13 11.77
C CYS A 163 -15.68 8.56 11.48
N ALA A 164 -14.92 8.75 10.40
CA ALA A 164 -14.39 10.05 10.02
C ALA A 164 -15.50 11.05 9.62
N ILE A 165 -16.60 10.60 8.99
CA ILE A 165 -17.77 11.43 8.70
C ILE A 165 -18.41 11.91 10.01
N LEU A 166 -18.73 10.99 10.92
CA LEU A 166 -19.37 11.30 12.21
C LEU A 166 -18.52 12.22 13.09
N GLN A 167 -17.19 12.05 13.00
CA GLN A 167 -16.22 12.89 13.70
C GLN A 167 -16.05 14.28 13.07
N GLY A 168 -16.67 14.56 11.92
CA GLY A 168 -16.54 15.81 11.17
C GLY A 168 -15.22 15.98 10.42
N LYS A 169 -14.41 14.91 10.30
CA LYS A 169 -13.11 14.94 9.61
C LYS A 169 -13.25 14.95 8.09
N VAL A 170 -14.33 14.38 7.56
CA VAL A 170 -14.64 14.39 6.12
C VAL A 170 -15.38 15.68 5.74
N PHE A 171 -16.37 16.06 6.55
CA PHE A 171 -17.24 17.22 6.33
C PHE A 171 -17.19 18.16 7.54
N PRO A 172 -16.45 19.28 7.46
CA PRO A 172 -16.26 20.20 8.57
C PRO A 172 -17.55 20.78 9.16
N LYS A 173 -18.62 20.91 8.35
CA LYS A 173 -19.94 21.35 8.82
C LYS A 173 -20.50 20.48 9.97
N LEU A 174 -20.16 19.17 9.99
CA LEU A 174 -20.55 18.26 11.07
C LEU A 174 -19.74 18.44 12.37
N MET A 175 -18.58 19.10 12.33
CA MET A 175 -17.75 19.34 13.53
C MET A 175 -18.50 20.09 14.63
N LYS A 176 -19.41 21.00 14.24
CA LYS A 176 -20.24 21.79 15.18
C LYS A 176 -21.13 20.92 16.06
N TYR A 177 -21.49 19.71 15.61
CA TYR A 177 -22.36 18.79 16.33
C TYR A 177 -21.59 17.68 17.05
N ARG A 178 -20.26 17.66 17.01
CA ARG A 178 -19.44 16.59 17.63
C ARG A 178 -19.77 16.37 19.11
N SER A 179 -19.98 17.44 19.88
CA SER A 179 -20.37 17.37 21.30
C SER A 179 -21.77 16.79 21.53
N SER A 180 -22.59 16.73 20.49
CA SER A 180 -23.93 16.14 20.50
C SER A 180 -23.95 14.67 20.09
N LEU A 181 -22.79 14.06 19.79
CA LEU A 181 -22.69 12.61 19.61
C LEU A 181 -23.16 11.90 20.89
N SER A 182 -23.97 10.86 20.72
CA SER A 182 -24.48 10.06 21.84
C SER A 182 -23.42 9.09 22.38
N SER A 183 -22.44 8.72 21.56
CA SER A 183 -21.28 7.92 21.90
C SER A 183 -20.13 8.22 20.93
N GLU A 184 -18.88 7.96 21.31
CA GLU A 184 -17.73 8.11 20.41
C GLU A 184 -17.78 7.02 19.31
N PRO A 185 -17.68 7.38 18.03
CA PRO A 185 -17.68 6.41 16.93
C PRO A 185 -16.33 5.69 16.83
N THR A 186 -16.27 4.47 17.36
CA THR A 186 -15.11 3.58 17.25
C THR A 186 -15.36 2.48 16.22
N LEU A 187 -14.29 1.88 15.68
CA LEU A 187 -14.37 0.85 14.61
C LEU A 187 -15.13 -0.42 15.02
N GLU A 188 -15.14 -0.72 16.32
CA GLU A 188 -15.82 -1.89 16.92
C GLU A 188 -17.27 -1.59 17.31
N HIS A 189 -17.73 -0.34 17.15
CA HIS A 189 -19.06 0.04 17.59
C HIS A 189 -20.13 -0.50 16.60
N THR A 190 -20.98 -1.40 17.07
CA THR A 190 -22.04 -2.05 16.27
C THR A 190 -23.04 -1.10 15.62
N ARG A 191 -23.28 0.08 16.22
CA ARG A 191 -24.12 1.16 15.66
C ARG A 191 -23.57 1.73 14.34
N LEU A 192 -22.33 1.40 13.97
CA LEU A 192 -21.71 1.85 12.73
C LEU A 192 -22.18 1.03 11.52
N LEU A 193 -22.67 -0.19 11.76
CA LEU A 193 -23.02 -1.15 10.71
C LEU A 193 -24.06 -0.60 9.71
N PRO A 194 -25.16 0.07 10.11
CA PRO A 194 -26.12 0.63 9.16
C PRO A 194 -25.48 1.66 8.22
N MET A 195 -24.64 2.55 8.76
CA MET A 195 -23.93 3.57 7.99
C MET A 195 -22.94 2.94 7.00
N VAL A 196 -22.21 1.91 7.44
CA VAL A 196 -21.26 1.16 6.59
C VAL A 196 -22.00 0.40 5.48
N GLU A 197 -23.17 -0.16 5.76
CA GLU A 197 -24.01 -0.81 4.75
C GLU A 197 -24.50 0.18 3.69
N SER A 198 -24.99 1.35 4.12
CA SER A 198 -25.45 2.38 3.20
C SER A 198 -24.29 2.94 2.35
N LEU A 199 -23.11 3.14 2.94
CA LEU A 199 -21.89 3.49 2.19
C LEU A 199 -21.50 2.43 1.15
N ARG A 200 -21.60 1.14 1.51
CA ARG A 200 -21.34 0.04 0.58
C ARG A 200 -22.36 0.02 -0.56
N ARG A 201 -23.65 0.20 -0.25
CA ARG A 201 -24.75 0.20 -1.22
C ARG A 201 -24.59 1.33 -2.25
N CYS A 202 -24.25 2.54 -1.80
CA CYS A 202 -23.97 3.65 -2.70
C CYS A 202 -22.54 3.65 -3.28
N ARG A 203 -21.73 2.63 -2.95
CA ARG A 203 -20.33 2.46 -3.39
C ARG A 203 -19.45 3.70 -3.13
N CYS A 204 -19.63 4.32 -1.96
CA CYS A 204 -18.91 5.51 -1.56
C CYS A 204 -17.95 5.22 -0.40
N GLY A 205 -16.66 5.39 -0.66
CA GLY A 205 -15.59 5.32 0.35
C GLY A 205 -14.73 6.58 0.41
N SER A 206 -15.21 7.67 -0.18
CA SER A 206 -14.48 8.94 -0.25
C SER A 206 -15.46 10.12 -0.27
N ARG A 207 -14.98 11.29 0.16
CA ARG A 207 -15.70 12.56 0.14
C ARG A 207 -16.22 12.86 -1.26
N ARG A 208 -15.34 12.82 -2.27
CA ARG A 208 -15.70 13.12 -3.66
C ARG A 208 -16.76 12.17 -4.22
N GLN A 209 -16.73 10.90 -3.83
CA GLN A 209 -17.75 9.93 -4.25
C GLN A 209 -19.11 10.26 -3.63
N LEU A 210 -19.12 10.57 -2.34
CA LEU A 210 -20.36 10.87 -1.62
C LEU A 210 -20.99 12.19 -2.06
N GLU A 211 -20.17 13.22 -2.31
CA GLU A 211 -20.63 14.49 -2.90
C GLU A 211 -21.34 14.29 -4.23
N LYS A 212 -20.82 13.40 -5.10
CA LYS A 212 -21.49 13.05 -6.36
C LYS A 212 -22.82 12.35 -6.14
N VAL A 213 -22.89 11.41 -5.19
CA VAL A 213 -24.14 10.72 -4.86
C VAL A 213 -25.20 11.69 -4.35
N TRP A 214 -24.81 12.70 -3.58
CA TRP A 214 -25.74 13.71 -3.07
C TRP A 214 -26.31 14.65 -4.14
N LEU A 215 -25.74 14.70 -5.34
CA LEU A 215 -26.33 15.45 -6.46
C LEU A 215 -27.68 14.85 -6.88
N ASP A 216 -27.77 13.51 -6.88
CA ASP A 216 -28.97 12.78 -7.32
C ASP A 216 -29.85 12.35 -6.14
N SER A 217 -29.24 12.09 -4.98
CA SER A 217 -29.93 11.55 -3.80
C SER A 217 -29.42 12.24 -2.54
N PRO A 218 -29.88 13.48 -2.26
CA PRO A 218 -29.32 14.32 -1.21
C PRO A 218 -29.46 13.70 0.17
N ASP A 219 -30.52 12.93 0.45
CA ASP A 219 -30.77 12.32 1.77
C ASP A 219 -29.91 11.09 2.12
N VAL A 220 -29.08 10.58 1.19
CA VAL A 220 -28.26 9.38 1.43
C VAL A 220 -27.37 9.57 2.66
N LEU A 221 -27.39 8.61 3.60
CA LEU A 221 -26.69 8.62 4.90
C LEU A 221 -27.22 9.59 5.97
N ARG A 222 -28.23 10.42 5.68
CA ARG A 222 -28.71 11.40 6.65
C ARG A 222 -29.26 10.73 7.91
N ILE A 223 -30.15 9.75 7.74
CA ILE A 223 -30.82 9.04 8.84
C ILE A 223 -29.80 8.28 9.69
N GLU A 224 -28.88 7.56 9.03
CA GLU A 224 -27.81 6.83 9.70
C GLU A 224 -26.90 7.79 10.47
N CYS A 225 -26.56 8.95 9.90
CA CYS A 225 -25.78 9.99 10.56
C CYS A 225 -26.52 10.57 11.77
N GLU A 226 -27.77 11.03 11.61
CA GLU A 226 -28.62 11.57 12.68
C GLU A 226 -28.75 10.59 13.87
N SER A 227 -28.85 9.29 13.59
CA SER A 227 -28.97 8.25 14.61
C SER A 227 -27.80 8.23 15.62
N TRP A 228 -26.65 8.80 15.27
CA TRP A 228 -25.48 8.93 16.15
C TRP A 228 -25.55 10.13 17.09
N TYR A 229 -26.34 11.15 16.76
CA TYR A 229 -26.47 12.37 17.55
C TYR A 229 -27.68 12.33 18.47
N LYS A 230 -27.62 13.10 19.56
CA LYS A 230 -28.76 13.34 20.46
C LYS A 230 -29.90 13.99 19.68
N LYS A 231 -31.16 13.66 20.04
CA LYS A 231 -32.37 14.15 19.36
C LYS A 231 -32.42 15.68 19.18
N LEU A 232 -31.86 16.43 20.12
CA LEU A 232 -31.79 17.91 20.06
C LEU A 232 -31.02 18.42 18.82
N ALA A 233 -30.08 17.64 18.29
CA ALA A 233 -29.28 18.02 17.11
C ALA A 233 -29.94 17.61 15.78
N HIS A 234 -30.95 16.72 15.78
CA HIS A 234 -31.51 16.13 14.57
C HIS A 234 -32.04 17.19 13.60
N LYS A 235 -32.91 18.10 14.06
CA LYS A 235 -33.46 19.19 13.21
C LYS A 235 -32.37 20.12 12.65
N ALA A 236 -31.27 20.29 13.37
CA ALA A 236 -30.17 21.14 12.93
C ALA A 236 -29.33 20.45 11.84
N ILE A 237 -29.09 19.14 11.99
CA ILE A 237 -28.42 18.31 11.00
C ILE A 237 -29.28 18.22 9.73
N GLU A 238 -30.59 17.96 9.87
CA GLU A 238 -31.54 17.88 8.76
C GLU A 238 -31.52 19.14 7.89
N ARG A 239 -31.58 20.33 8.50
CA ARG A 239 -31.56 21.62 7.79
C ARG A 239 -30.25 21.92 7.08
N MET A 240 -29.15 21.35 7.56
CA MET A 240 -27.82 21.55 7.01
C MET A 240 -27.48 20.56 5.91
N TRP A 241 -28.21 19.45 5.84
CA TRP A 241 -27.88 18.34 4.96
C TRP A 241 -28.13 18.70 3.48
N PRO A 242 -27.21 18.34 2.55
CA PRO A 242 -25.93 17.68 2.75
C PRO A 242 -24.84 18.59 3.34
N PRO A 243 -23.93 18.07 4.19
CA PRO A 243 -22.91 18.87 4.88
C PRO A 243 -21.68 19.18 3.99
N VAL A 244 -21.91 19.43 2.69
CA VAL A 244 -20.90 19.91 1.73
C VAL A 244 -20.64 21.39 1.95
N ASP A 245 -19.45 21.89 1.65
CA ASP A 245 -19.12 23.31 1.81
C ASP A 245 -19.94 24.21 0.88
#